data_AF-B5IKN4-F1
#
_entry.id   AF-B5IKN4-F1
#
_cell.length_a   1.000
_cell.length_b   1.000
_cell.length_c   1.000
_cell.angle_alpha   90.00
_cell.angle_beta   90.00
_cell.angle_gamma   90.00
#
_symmetry.space_group_name_H-M   'P 1'
#
loop_
_entity.id
_entity.type
_entity.pdbx_description
1 polymer ?
#
loop_
_entity_poly.entity_id
_entity_poly.type
_entity_poly.pdbx_seq_one_letter_code
_entity_poly.pdbx_strand_id
1 'polypeptide(L)'
;MRLSARLILLGVSGPLISMAIFFMIAAMSSIRLSHQAGHDMLGLINTENLNRLRTATQLIQTTTDQTADQIQDDSRTLVSGLEGLRLDAAGLPRWQGEPLTAAQGRQALLETLRRGLSTAGESALIYISQGEGRWRRLAGITAEGKVLPEQEPVSQQTAAYLSALRDEGEGENLPLSRLSPEAEQWGITRLTSLTAPDSSTRLILAVGASTDAASSLLQTAASLFPFSDHQIAFLAVDRQGRPLCTYARPEQGTCQTLIAALRSSGGVPALAGEGDPYLMERALAGSTTTSEEGERTLFISVFPALDWIAVLAVNDEALLKTLNPLKSETFWILVQLSAASVMLIGLSGFMAWRIGEGIRRQLRELAEAAAAIAVGERRQALLYSGNDALGRFVQAFNRMAGAVAEREEALRSQIRTLEININQQELRGQVCSIVKDPSFDALSERARTMRARRQKWQGPDPEADPPS
;
A
#
# COMPACT_ATOMS: atom_id res chain seq x y z
N MET A 1 -47.20 -28.67 25.51
CA MET A 1 -46.52 -27.35 25.42
C MET A 1 -44.98 -27.37 25.27
N ARG A 2 -44.27 -28.52 25.18
CA ARG A 2 -42.80 -28.55 25.04
C ARG A 2 -42.25 -28.64 23.59
N LEU A 3 -43.11 -28.90 22.60
CA LEU A 3 -42.70 -29.05 21.19
C LEU A 3 -42.52 -27.72 20.43
N SER A 4 -43.16 -26.64 20.87
CA SER A 4 -43.05 -25.31 20.24
C SER A 4 -41.72 -24.61 20.51
N ALA A 5 -41.05 -24.90 21.63
CA ALA A 5 -39.75 -24.29 21.95
C ALA A 5 -38.60 -24.80 21.07
N ARG A 6 -38.65 -26.06 20.60
CA ARG A 6 -37.60 -26.64 19.75
C ARG A 6 -37.66 -26.18 18.30
N LEU A 7 -38.85 -25.87 17.77
CA LEU A 7 -39.02 -25.36 16.40
C LEU A 7 -38.60 -23.89 16.26
N ILE A 8 -38.76 -23.08 17.31
CA ILE A 8 -38.28 -21.69 17.32
C ILE A 8 -36.74 -21.62 17.39
N LEU A 9 -36.09 -22.60 18.04
CA LEU A 9 -34.62 -22.68 18.10
C LEU A 9 -33.98 -23.06 16.74
N LEU A 10 -34.70 -23.79 15.88
CA LEU A 10 -34.24 -24.21 14.55
C LEU A 10 -34.39 -23.12 13.48
N GLY A 11 -35.40 -22.25 13.58
CA GLY A 11 -35.62 -21.17 12.61
C GLY A 11 -34.60 -20.02 12.69
N VAL A 12 -33.98 -19.79 13.86
CA VAL A 12 -33.05 -18.68 14.10
C VAL A 12 -31.58 -19.12 14.03
N SER A 13 -31.27 -20.40 14.25
CA SER A 13 -29.90 -20.91 14.25
C SER A 13 -29.31 -21.08 12.85
N GLY A 14 -30.12 -21.40 11.83
CA GLY A 14 -29.66 -21.58 10.45
C GLY A 14 -28.91 -20.37 9.87
N PRO A 15 -29.47 -19.15 9.93
CA PRO A 15 -28.81 -17.94 9.43
C PRO A 15 -27.52 -17.60 10.18
N LEU A 16 -27.50 -17.78 11.51
CA LEU A 16 -26.32 -17.48 12.34
C LEU A 16 -25.16 -18.43 12.05
N ILE A 17 -25.44 -19.72 11.88
CA ILE A 17 -24.42 -20.71 11.52
C ILE A 17 -23.87 -20.42 10.11
N SER A 18 -24.76 -20.11 9.15
CA SER A 18 -24.33 -19.73 7.79
C SER A 18 -23.45 -18.48 7.82
N MET A 19 -23.78 -17.48 8.63
CA MET A 19 -23.01 -16.24 8.75
C MET A 19 -21.65 -16.49 9.41
N ALA A 20 -21.59 -17.32 10.45
CA ALA A 20 -20.34 -17.71 11.10
C ALA A 20 -19.40 -18.46 10.14
N ILE A 21 -19.94 -19.38 9.33
CA ILE A 21 -19.17 -20.10 8.31
C ILE A 21 -18.65 -19.13 7.25
N PHE A 22 -19.49 -18.22 6.75
CA PHE A 22 -19.08 -17.24 5.76
C PHE A 22 -17.98 -16.32 6.29
N PHE A 23 -18.08 -15.91 7.55
CA PHE A 23 -17.06 -15.10 8.22
C PHE A 23 -15.73 -15.86 8.36
N MET A 24 -15.79 -17.15 8.71
CA MET A 24 -14.60 -17.99 8.81
C MET A 24 -13.92 -18.16 7.45
N ILE A 25 -14.69 -18.38 6.38
CA ILE A 25 -14.18 -18.48 5.00
C ILE A 25 -13.57 -17.14 4.55
N ALA A 26 -14.25 -16.03 4.82
CA ALA A 26 -13.76 -14.69 4.48
C ALA A 26 -12.44 -14.38 5.22
N ALA A 27 -12.36 -14.66 6.52
CA ALA A 27 -11.15 -14.48 7.32
C ALA A 27 -9.99 -15.35 6.80
N MET A 28 -10.24 -16.63 6.53
CA MET A 28 -9.22 -17.53 5.97
C MET A 28 -8.75 -17.07 4.57
N SER A 29 -9.66 -16.60 3.72
CA SER A 29 -9.29 -16.07 2.40
C SER A 29 -8.43 -14.81 2.50
N SER A 30 -8.72 -13.92 3.45
CA SER A 30 -7.98 -12.68 3.68
C SER A 30 -6.57 -12.96 4.21
N ILE A 31 -6.42 -13.91 5.14
CA ILE A 31 -5.11 -14.35 5.65
C ILE A 31 -4.26 -14.94 4.50
N ARG A 32 -4.86 -15.78 3.66
CA ARG A 32 -4.15 -16.38 2.52
C ARG A 32 -3.74 -15.34 1.48
N LEU A 33 -4.62 -14.39 1.15
CA LEU A 33 -4.32 -13.27 0.26
C LEU A 33 -3.22 -12.37 0.82
N SER A 34 -3.22 -12.10 2.13
CA SER A 34 -2.18 -11.32 2.81
C SER A 34 -0.81 -12.01 2.77
N HIS A 35 -0.77 -13.31 3.04
CA HIS A 35 0.47 -14.09 2.91
C HIS A 35 1.01 -14.11 1.48
N GLN A 36 0.12 -14.31 0.50
CA GLN A 36 0.52 -14.33 -0.91
C GLN A 36 0.97 -12.95 -1.38
N ALA A 37 0.26 -11.88 -1.02
CA ALA A 37 0.66 -10.50 -1.30
C ALA A 37 2.02 -10.16 -0.67
N GLY A 38 2.31 -10.67 0.54
CA GLY A 38 3.60 -10.49 1.18
C GLY A 38 4.76 -11.12 0.41
N HIS A 39 4.56 -12.33 -0.14
CA HIS A 39 5.56 -13.00 -0.96
C HIS A 39 5.75 -12.30 -2.32
N ASP A 40 4.65 -11.93 -2.98
CA ASP A 40 4.68 -11.26 -4.28
C ASP A 40 5.29 -9.85 -4.17
N MET A 41 4.98 -9.11 -3.10
CA MET A 41 5.54 -7.78 -2.85
C MET A 41 7.05 -7.84 -2.60
N LEU A 42 7.55 -8.85 -1.89
CA LEU A 42 9.00 -9.05 -1.72
C LEU A 42 9.68 -9.33 -3.06
N GLY A 43 9.07 -10.18 -3.90
CA GLY A 43 9.57 -10.46 -5.25
C GLY A 43 9.61 -9.20 -6.14
N LEU A 44 8.57 -8.38 -6.08
CA LEU A 44 8.51 -7.10 -6.80
C LEU A 44 9.54 -6.09 -6.32
N ILE A 45 9.70 -5.94 -5.00
CA ILE A 45 10.71 -5.04 -4.41
C ILE A 45 12.12 -5.50 -4.81
N ASN A 46 12.41 -6.79 -4.73
CA ASN A 46 13.71 -7.31 -5.13
C ASN A 46 13.97 -7.07 -6.63
N THR A 47 12.98 -7.36 -7.48
CA THR A 47 13.08 -7.13 -8.94
C THR A 47 13.29 -5.66 -9.28
N GLU A 48 12.54 -4.76 -8.63
CA GLU A 48 12.67 -3.31 -8.82
C GLU A 48 14.03 -2.81 -8.34
N ASN A 49 14.50 -3.24 -7.17
CA ASN A 49 15.82 -2.89 -6.65
C ASN A 49 16.93 -3.37 -7.57
N LEU A 50 16.85 -4.61 -8.09
CA LEU A 50 17.81 -5.16 -9.05
C LEU A 50 17.78 -4.38 -10.38
N ASN A 51 16.60 -4.02 -10.88
CA ASN A 51 16.48 -3.21 -12.08
C ASN A 51 17.07 -1.81 -11.90
N ARG A 52 16.85 -1.18 -10.73
CA ARG A 52 17.47 0.12 -10.39
C ARG A 52 18.98 0.01 -10.26
N LEU A 53 19.48 -1.05 -9.62
CA LEU A 53 20.91 -1.30 -9.49
C LEU A 53 21.57 -1.54 -10.86
N ARG A 54 20.91 -2.30 -11.74
CA ARG A 54 21.36 -2.55 -13.12
C ARG A 54 21.38 -1.25 -13.94
N THR A 55 20.30 -0.46 -13.88
CA THR A 55 20.20 0.82 -14.59
C THR A 55 21.26 1.80 -14.10
N ALA A 56 21.45 1.90 -12.79
CA ALA A 56 22.51 2.71 -12.21
C ALA A 56 23.88 2.22 -12.73
N THR A 57 24.20 0.93 -12.58
CA THR A 57 25.46 0.30 -13.06
C THR A 57 25.74 0.63 -14.51
N GLN A 58 24.75 0.53 -15.39
CA GLN A 58 24.90 0.83 -16.82
C GLN A 58 25.16 2.32 -17.09
N LEU A 59 24.45 3.22 -16.41
CA LEU A 59 24.67 4.67 -16.55
C LEU A 59 26.09 5.06 -16.11
N ILE A 60 26.52 4.50 -14.99
CA ILE A 60 27.87 4.71 -14.46
C ILE A 60 28.89 4.22 -15.46
N GLN A 61 28.74 2.99 -15.93
CA GLN A 61 29.68 2.39 -16.85
C GLN A 61 29.80 3.23 -18.11
N THR A 62 28.68 3.63 -18.71
CA THR A 62 28.67 4.51 -19.89
C THR A 62 29.43 5.81 -19.62
N THR A 63 29.18 6.44 -18.47
CA THR A 63 29.87 7.67 -18.06
C THR A 63 31.36 7.44 -17.81
N THR A 64 31.70 6.31 -17.19
CA THR A 64 33.07 5.91 -16.84
C THR A 64 33.89 5.61 -18.07
N ASP A 65 33.32 4.87 -19.03
CA ASP A 65 33.95 4.53 -20.30
C ASP A 65 34.20 5.82 -21.10
N GLN A 66 33.19 6.69 -21.21
CA GLN A 66 33.33 7.99 -21.87
C GLN A 66 34.42 8.86 -21.21
N THR A 67 34.45 8.95 -19.88
CA THR A 67 35.48 9.70 -19.16
C THR A 67 36.86 9.06 -19.31
N ALA A 68 36.95 7.73 -19.29
CA ALA A 68 38.21 7.01 -19.46
C ALA A 68 38.79 7.20 -20.87
N ASP A 69 37.94 7.17 -21.90
CA ASP A 69 38.31 7.45 -23.29
C ASP A 69 38.81 8.90 -23.43
N GLN A 70 38.09 9.87 -22.85
CA GLN A 70 38.50 11.27 -22.87
C GLN A 70 39.85 11.49 -22.18
N ILE A 71 40.01 10.98 -20.95
CA ILE A 71 41.27 11.05 -20.21
C ILE A 71 42.41 10.37 -21.00
N GLN A 72 42.11 9.29 -21.72
CA GLN A 72 43.08 8.61 -22.55
C GLN A 72 43.53 9.48 -23.73
N ASP A 73 42.61 10.12 -24.43
CA ASP A 73 42.94 11.01 -25.55
C ASP A 73 43.71 12.26 -25.09
N ASP A 74 43.32 12.85 -23.96
CA ASP A 74 43.99 13.99 -23.34
C ASP A 74 45.39 13.59 -22.85
N SER A 75 45.54 12.41 -22.25
CA SER A 75 46.84 11.86 -21.87
C SER A 75 47.74 11.64 -23.08
N ARG A 76 47.25 11.08 -24.19
CA ARG A 76 48.05 10.91 -25.42
C ARG A 76 48.52 12.26 -25.97
N THR A 77 47.63 13.24 -25.99
CA THR A 77 47.93 14.61 -26.44
C THR A 77 49.02 15.25 -25.57
N LEU A 78 48.91 15.12 -24.25
CA LEU A 78 49.88 15.63 -23.30
C LEU A 78 51.23 14.92 -23.38
N VAL A 79 51.25 13.59 -23.53
CA VAL A 79 52.48 12.82 -23.71
C VAL A 79 53.22 13.28 -24.95
N SER A 80 52.53 13.45 -26.09
CA SER A 80 53.14 13.97 -27.32
C SER A 80 53.70 15.39 -27.13
N GLY A 81 52.96 16.26 -26.42
CA GLY A 81 53.44 17.60 -26.06
C GLY A 81 54.67 17.61 -25.14
N LEU A 82 54.89 16.54 -24.38
CA LEU A 82 55.97 16.38 -23.40
C LEU A 82 57.16 15.55 -23.94
N GLU A 83 57.18 15.11 -25.20
CA GLU A 83 58.28 14.31 -25.77
C GLU A 83 59.66 14.99 -25.68
N GLY A 84 59.67 16.32 -25.69
CA GLY A 84 60.89 17.12 -25.52
C GLY A 84 61.41 17.21 -24.09
N LEU A 85 60.64 16.77 -23.09
CA LEU A 85 61.01 16.81 -21.68
C LEU A 85 61.93 15.65 -21.32
N ARG A 86 63.12 15.98 -20.84
CA ARG A 86 64.07 15.04 -20.24
C ARG A 86 64.53 15.57 -18.89
N LEU A 87 64.99 14.69 -18.01
CA LEU A 87 65.69 15.08 -16.80
C LEU A 87 67.18 14.86 -17.00
N ASP A 88 68.00 15.79 -16.51
CA ASP A 88 69.42 15.54 -16.39
C ASP A 88 69.74 14.68 -15.14
N ALA A 89 71.03 14.37 -14.96
CA ALA A 89 71.49 13.56 -13.81
C ALA A 89 71.24 14.22 -12.44
N ALA A 90 71.02 15.55 -12.41
CA ALA A 90 70.67 16.29 -11.21
C ALA A 90 69.15 16.38 -10.98
N GLY A 91 68.34 15.79 -11.88
CA GLY A 91 66.88 15.85 -11.83
C GLY A 91 66.31 17.19 -12.30
N LEU A 92 67.10 18.02 -12.99
CA LEU A 92 66.62 19.27 -13.58
C LEU A 92 66.00 19.01 -14.96
N PRO A 93 64.85 19.63 -15.28
CA PRO A 93 64.20 19.46 -16.56
C PRO A 93 64.99 20.14 -17.68
N ARG A 94 65.24 19.40 -18.75
CA ARG A 94 65.70 19.88 -20.06
C ARG A 94 64.54 19.79 -21.05
N TRP A 95 64.35 20.81 -21.86
CA TRP A 95 63.33 20.83 -22.90
C TRP A 95 63.98 20.96 -24.26
N GLN A 96 63.78 19.97 -25.14
CA GLN A 96 64.41 19.93 -26.46
C GLN A 96 65.95 20.05 -26.40
N GLY A 97 66.56 19.54 -25.33
CA GLY A 97 68.00 19.60 -25.10
C GLY A 97 68.49 20.84 -24.35
N GLU A 98 67.69 21.91 -24.22
CA GLU A 98 68.09 23.11 -23.48
C GLU A 98 67.81 22.97 -21.97
N PRO A 99 68.76 23.32 -21.08
CA PRO A 99 68.51 23.33 -19.64
C PRO A 99 67.54 24.47 -19.28
N LEU A 100 66.49 24.15 -18.54
CA LEU A 100 65.54 25.15 -18.03
C LEU A 100 65.81 25.42 -16.55
N THR A 101 65.72 26.70 -16.15
CA THR A 101 65.61 27.01 -14.72
C THR A 101 64.35 26.37 -14.14
N ALA A 102 64.31 26.10 -12.83
CA ALA A 102 63.12 25.50 -12.20
C ALA A 102 61.82 26.27 -12.49
N ALA A 103 61.88 27.62 -12.51
CA ALA A 103 60.75 28.47 -12.84
C ALA A 103 60.32 28.36 -14.32
N GLN A 104 61.28 28.42 -15.26
CA GLN A 104 61.00 28.27 -16.69
C GLN A 104 60.48 26.87 -17.02
N GLY A 105 61.08 25.84 -16.44
CA GLY A 105 60.63 24.45 -16.55
C GLY A 105 59.20 24.30 -16.09
N ARG A 106 58.89 24.80 -14.89
CA ARG A 106 57.52 24.78 -14.35
C ARG A 106 56.53 25.50 -15.26
N GLN A 107 56.86 26.70 -15.74
CA GLN A 107 55.98 27.46 -16.62
C GLN A 107 55.75 26.75 -17.96
N ALA A 108 56.80 26.20 -18.58
CA ALA A 108 56.69 25.42 -19.81
C ALA A 108 55.83 24.16 -19.64
N LEU A 109 55.96 23.48 -18.49
CA LEU A 109 55.10 22.34 -18.14
C LEU A 109 53.65 22.79 -18.00
N LEU A 110 53.35 23.85 -17.24
CA LEU A 110 51.98 24.34 -17.05
C LEU A 110 51.30 24.74 -18.38
N GLU A 111 52.02 25.40 -19.28
CA GLU A 111 51.51 25.76 -20.62
C GLU A 111 51.27 24.54 -21.52
N THR A 112 52.05 23.47 -21.34
CA THR A 112 51.83 22.21 -22.07
C THR A 112 50.63 21.47 -21.49
N LEU A 113 50.57 21.34 -20.16
CA LEU A 113 49.47 20.70 -19.45
C LEU A 113 48.13 21.38 -19.74
N ARG A 114 48.08 22.72 -19.78
CA ARG A 114 46.85 23.46 -20.06
C ARG A 114 46.25 23.17 -21.43
N ARG A 115 47.08 22.92 -22.43
CA ARG A 115 46.63 22.74 -23.83
C ARG A 115 46.01 21.37 -24.10
N GLY A 116 46.32 20.38 -23.26
CA GLY A 116 45.84 19.01 -23.45
C GLY A 116 44.65 18.62 -22.59
N LEU A 117 44.12 19.51 -21.75
CA LEU A 117 42.90 19.26 -20.96
C LEU A 117 41.70 19.83 -21.69
N SER A 118 40.68 19.01 -21.90
CA SER A 118 39.52 19.34 -22.73
C SER A 118 38.22 19.48 -21.93
N THR A 119 38.13 18.84 -20.76
CA THR A 119 36.89 18.74 -19.98
C THR A 119 36.98 19.47 -18.64
N ALA A 120 35.89 20.14 -18.25
CA ALA A 120 35.81 20.76 -16.93
C ALA A 120 35.97 19.73 -15.80
N GLY A 121 36.70 20.08 -14.75
CA GLY A 121 37.02 19.16 -13.65
C GLY A 121 38.20 18.22 -13.91
N GLU A 122 38.84 18.30 -15.09
CA GLU A 122 40.10 17.60 -15.31
C GLU A 122 41.29 18.30 -14.64
N SER A 123 42.28 17.51 -14.27
CA SER A 123 43.57 17.95 -13.77
C SER A 123 44.68 17.13 -14.43
N ALA A 124 45.80 17.79 -14.68
CA ALA A 124 47.02 17.12 -15.09
C ALA A 124 48.13 17.47 -14.11
N LEU A 125 48.84 16.45 -13.62
CA LEU A 125 49.95 16.56 -12.68
C LEU A 125 51.16 15.80 -13.20
N ILE A 126 52.35 16.32 -12.95
CA ILE A 126 53.61 15.63 -13.24
C ILE A 126 54.32 15.34 -11.93
N TYR A 127 54.62 14.08 -11.70
CA TYR A 127 55.37 13.60 -10.54
C TYR A 127 56.77 13.17 -10.93
N ILE A 128 57.72 13.40 -10.03
CA ILE A 128 59.11 12.93 -10.14
C ILE A 128 59.43 12.01 -8.96
N SER A 129 60.05 10.88 -9.25
CA SER A 129 60.61 9.99 -8.21
C SER A 129 61.99 10.49 -7.79
N GLN A 130 62.22 10.65 -6.48
CA GLN A 130 63.50 11.08 -5.90
C GLN A 130 64.30 9.90 -5.31
N GLY A 131 63.98 8.65 -5.68
CA GLY A 131 64.53 7.45 -5.04
C GLY A 131 63.83 7.10 -3.72
N GLU A 132 64.04 5.89 -3.21
CA GLU A 132 63.48 5.40 -1.92
C GLU A 132 61.95 5.51 -1.78
N GLY A 133 61.21 5.52 -2.89
CA GLY A 133 59.73 5.68 -2.86
C GLY A 133 59.27 7.10 -2.50
N ARG A 134 60.18 8.09 -2.50
CA ARG A 134 59.84 9.50 -2.35
C ARG A 134 59.39 10.07 -3.69
N TRP A 135 58.27 10.78 -3.67
CA TRP A 135 57.66 11.40 -4.84
C TRP A 135 57.39 12.88 -4.55
N ARG A 136 57.62 13.72 -5.56
CA ARG A 136 57.34 15.16 -5.52
C ARG A 136 56.50 15.55 -6.73
N ARG A 137 55.54 16.47 -6.54
CA ARG A 137 54.79 17.07 -7.66
C ARG A 137 55.61 18.20 -8.28
N LEU A 138 56.00 18.07 -9.54
CA LEU A 138 56.73 19.10 -10.30
C LEU A 138 55.81 20.22 -10.81
N ALA A 139 54.67 19.83 -11.36
CA ALA A 139 53.68 20.74 -11.92
C ALA A 139 52.29 20.14 -11.78
N GLY A 140 51.27 20.99 -11.70
CA GLY A 140 49.88 20.56 -11.70
C GLY A 140 48.97 21.71 -12.09
N ILE A 141 47.96 21.43 -12.91
CA ILE A 141 46.97 22.41 -13.36
C ILE A 141 45.62 21.74 -13.54
N THR A 142 44.52 22.46 -13.29
CA THR A 142 43.17 22.03 -13.65
C THR A 142 42.77 22.55 -15.03
N ALA A 143 41.73 22.00 -15.64
CA ALA A 143 41.18 22.45 -16.92
C ALA A 143 40.75 23.93 -16.89
N GLU A 144 40.35 24.44 -15.72
CA GLU A 144 40.00 25.85 -15.50
C GLU A 144 41.25 26.76 -15.44
N GLY A 145 42.45 26.19 -15.56
CA GLY A 145 43.72 26.92 -15.49
C GLY A 145 44.20 27.19 -14.07
N LYS A 146 43.58 26.57 -13.04
CA LYS A 146 44.01 26.72 -11.65
C LYS A 146 45.30 25.93 -11.44
N VAL A 147 46.39 26.62 -11.13
CA VAL A 147 47.67 25.98 -10.80
C VAL A 147 47.55 25.30 -9.43
N LEU A 148 47.87 24.01 -9.39
CA LEU A 148 47.94 23.25 -8.15
C LEU A 148 49.27 23.54 -7.45
N PRO A 149 49.27 23.74 -6.11
CA PRO A 149 50.49 24.08 -5.39
C PRO A 149 51.53 22.97 -5.52
N GLU A 150 52.80 23.30 -5.45
CA GLU A 150 53.83 22.28 -5.30
C GLU A 150 53.62 21.57 -3.97
N GLN A 151 53.68 20.23 -3.97
CA GLN A 151 53.49 19.44 -2.76
C GLN A 151 54.69 18.52 -2.60
N GLU A 152 55.41 18.73 -1.50
CA GLU A 152 56.55 17.93 -1.08
C GLU A 152 56.48 17.73 0.44
N PRO A 153 56.39 16.48 0.93
CA PRO A 153 56.18 15.25 0.17
C PRO A 153 54.72 15.10 -0.32
N VAL A 154 54.50 14.30 -1.38
CA VAL A 154 53.14 13.82 -1.68
C VAL A 154 52.64 12.94 -0.53
N SER A 155 51.32 12.79 -0.39
CA SER A 155 50.75 11.95 0.67
C SER A 155 51.32 10.53 0.62
N GLN A 156 51.44 9.86 1.77
CA GLN A 156 51.95 8.48 1.83
C GLN A 156 51.13 7.52 0.95
N GLN A 157 49.82 7.75 0.84
CA GLN A 157 48.94 6.99 -0.04
C GLN A 157 49.29 7.22 -1.52
N THR A 158 49.46 8.47 -1.94
CA THR A 158 49.89 8.82 -3.30
C THR A 158 51.28 8.26 -3.60
N ALA A 159 52.22 8.32 -2.65
CA ALA A 159 53.57 7.79 -2.82
C ALA A 159 53.59 6.26 -2.95
N ALA A 160 52.85 5.55 -2.10
CA ALA A 160 52.69 4.10 -2.19
C ALA A 160 52.06 3.70 -3.53
N TYR A 161 51.05 4.47 -3.96
CA TYR A 161 50.36 4.27 -5.23
C TYR A 161 51.26 4.48 -6.46
N LEU A 162 52.01 5.59 -6.51
CA LEU A 162 52.99 5.85 -7.58
C LEU A 162 54.13 4.81 -7.57
N SER A 163 54.51 4.31 -6.39
CA SER A 163 55.52 3.26 -6.26
C SER A 163 55.01 1.89 -6.73
N ALA A 164 53.77 1.52 -6.42
CA ALA A 164 53.17 0.29 -6.93
C ALA A 164 53.14 0.27 -8.47
N LEU A 165 52.85 1.41 -9.10
CA LEU A 165 52.90 1.56 -10.57
C LEU A 165 54.30 1.40 -11.14
N ARG A 166 55.31 1.94 -10.44
CA ARG A 166 56.71 1.76 -10.83
C ARG A 166 57.07 0.28 -10.90
N ASP A 167 56.57 -0.50 -9.94
CA ASP A 167 56.88 -1.92 -9.79
C ASP A 167 56.00 -2.79 -10.72
N GLU A 168 54.78 -2.35 -11.10
CA GLU A 168 53.91 -3.02 -12.09
C GLU A 168 54.32 -2.76 -13.55
N GLY A 169 54.97 -1.62 -13.82
CA GLY A 169 55.27 -1.11 -15.16
C GLY A 169 56.55 -1.65 -15.83
N GLU A 170 57.22 -2.67 -15.28
CA GLU A 170 58.50 -3.16 -15.84
C GLU A 170 58.38 -3.81 -17.25
N GLY A 171 57.18 -4.10 -17.75
CA GLY A 171 57.00 -4.79 -19.04
C GLY A 171 56.56 -3.92 -20.22
N GLU A 172 55.60 -3.01 -20.01
CA GLU A 172 55.01 -2.18 -21.08
C GLU A 172 54.48 -0.89 -20.45
N ASN A 173 54.70 0.25 -21.12
CA ASN A 173 54.16 1.59 -20.78
C ASN A 173 52.63 1.63 -20.93
N LEU A 174 51.92 0.65 -20.38
CA LEU A 174 50.48 0.60 -20.40
C LEU A 174 49.97 1.61 -19.39
N PRO A 175 49.28 2.65 -19.85
CA PRO A 175 48.72 3.65 -18.98
C PRO A 175 47.66 3.02 -18.07
N LEU A 176 47.67 3.42 -16.80
CA LEU A 176 46.87 2.77 -15.77
C LEU A 176 45.82 3.74 -15.22
N SER A 177 44.54 3.39 -15.35
CA SER A 177 43.40 4.21 -14.90
C SER A 177 42.97 3.78 -13.49
N ARG A 178 42.93 4.71 -12.51
CA ARG A 178 42.45 4.42 -11.14
C ARG A 178 41.70 5.58 -10.47
N LEU A 179 41.13 5.36 -9.27
CA LEU A 179 40.28 6.24 -8.47
C LEU A 179 41.25 6.72 -7.43
N SER A 180 41.58 7.99 -7.51
CA SER A 180 42.35 8.63 -6.48
C SER A 180 41.40 9.45 -5.61
N PRO A 181 41.45 9.29 -4.27
CA PRO A 181 40.86 10.28 -3.39
C PRO A 181 41.77 11.52 -3.41
N GLU A 182 41.45 12.50 -4.26
CA GLU A 182 42.15 13.78 -4.29
C GLU A 182 41.27 14.83 -3.61
N ALA A 183 41.74 15.35 -2.46
CA ALA A 183 41.07 16.44 -1.73
C ALA A 183 39.56 16.21 -1.48
N GLU A 184 39.22 15.05 -0.90
CA GLU A 184 37.85 14.63 -0.54
C GLU A 184 36.93 14.27 -1.72
N GLN A 185 37.40 14.41 -2.96
CA GLN A 185 36.66 14.04 -4.17
C GLN A 185 37.28 12.81 -4.84
N TRP A 186 36.40 11.99 -5.41
CA TRP A 186 36.78 10.82 -6.20
C TRP A 186 37.00 11.23 -7.64
N GLY A 187 38.17 10.91 -8.20
CA GLY A 187 38.45 11.14 -9.61
C GLY A 187 39.09 9.92 -10.28
N ILE A 188 38.78 9.73 -11.56
CA ILE A 188 39.50 8.76 -12.40
C ILE A 188 40.81 9.43 -12.81
N THR A 189 41.94 8.76 -12.65
CA THR A 189 43.27 9.25 -12.96
C THR A 189 44.01 8.20 -13.77
N ARG A 190 44.46 8.58 -14.96
CA ARG A 190 45.33 7.80 -15.83
C ARG A 190 46.78 8.20 -15.63
N LEU A 191 47.65 7.22 -15.47
CA LEU A 191 49.06 7.43 -15.20
C LEU A 191 49.90 6.90 -16.35
N THR A 192 50.78 7.76 -16.85
CA THR A 192 51.62 7.48 -18.01
C THR A 192 53.06 7.83 -17.68
N SER A 193 53.98 6.87 -17.84
CA SER A 193 55.41 7.12 -17.68
C SER A 193 55.92 8.00 -18.83
N LEU A 194 56.65 9.07 -18.51
CA LEU A 194 57.28 9.97 -19.49
C LEU A 194 58.77 9.63 -19.72
N THR A 195 59.36 8.78 -18.88
CA THR A 195 60.78 8.37 -18.92
C THR A 195 60.93 6.92 -19.32
N ALA A 196 62.08 6.59 -19.90
CA ALA A 196 62.45 5.21 -20.22
C ALA A 196 62.53 4.34 -18.95
N PRO A 197 62.29 3.01 -19.04
CA PRO A 197 62.27 2.11 -17.89
C PRO A 197 63.55 2.13 -17.02
N ASP A 198 64.70 2.35 -17.66
CA ASP A 198 66.03 2.22 -17.07
C ASP A 198 66.53 3.47 -16.33
N SER A 199 65.76 4.57 -16.31
CA SER A 199 66.19 5.79 -15.61
C SER A 199 65.97 5.68 -14.10
N SER A 200 66.99 6.05 -13.31
CA SER A 200 66.90 6.13 -11.84
C SER A 200 65.87 7.16 -11.36
N THR A 201 65.62 8.18 -12.19
CA THR A 201 64.60 9.19 -11.99
C THR A 201 63.45 8.92 -12.95
N ARG A 202 62.25 8.67 -12.42
CA ARG A 202 61.05 8.47 -13.25
C ARG A 202 60.15 9.69 -13.21
N LEU A 203 59.62 10.05 -14.36
CA LEU A 203 58.56 11.03 -14.52
C LEU A 203 57.24 10.32 -14.81
N ILE A 204 56.20 10.66 -14.07
CA ILE A 204 54.85 10.15 -14.29
C ILE A 204 53.94 11.34 -14.56
N LEU A 205 53.24 11.30 -15.70
CA LEU A 205 52.08 12.15 -15.97
C LEU A 205 50.85 11.49 -15.38
N ALA A 206 50.13 12.20 -14.52
CA ALA A 206 48.82 11.85 -14.03
C ALA A 206 47.80 12.78 -14.69
N VAL A 207 46.87 12.24 -15.47
CA VAL A 207 45.72 12.99 -16.00
C VAL A 207 44.49 12.42 -15.33
N GLY A 208 43.72 13.23 -14.62
CA GLY A 208 42.51 12.77 -13.99
C GLY A 208 41.34 13.70 -14.19
N ALA A 209 40.14 13.16 -14.10
CA ALA A 209 38.90 13.93 -14.03
C ALA A 209 38.25 13.66 -12.68
N SER A 210 37.82 14.71 -11.99
CA SER A 210 36.91 14.52 -10.86
C SER A 210 35.63 13.88 -11.41
N THR A 211 35.17 12.83 -10.74
CA THR A 211 33.93 12.17 -11.12
C THR A 211 32.93 12.38 -10.00
N ASP A 212 32.03 13.33 -10.22
CA ASP A 212 30.76 13.35 -9.50
C ASP A 212 30.03 12.03 -9.69
N ALA A 213 30.23 11.36 -10.84
CA ALA A 213 29.66 10.06 -11.15
C ALA A 213 30.00 8.99 -10.10
N ALA A 214 31.26 8.80 -9.69
CA ALA A 214 31.63 7.80 -8.68
C ALA A 214 31.11 8.15 -7.27
N SER A 215 31.09 9.43 -6.92
CA SER A 215 30.53 9.89 -5.65
C SER A 215 29.00 9.78 -5.62
N SER A 216 28.34 10.13 -6.72
CA SER A 216 26.91 9.97 -6.96
C SER A 216 26.53 8.48 -7.05
N LEU A 217 27.44 7.63 -7.54
CA LEU A 217 27.34 6.18 -7.50
C LEU A 217 27.21 5.68 -6.08
N LEU A 218 28.17 6.05 -5.25
CA LEU A 218 28.23 5.70 -3.85
C LEU A 218 26.98 6.19 -3.14
N GLN A 219 26.54 7.40 -3.43
CA GLN A 219 25.37 8.00 -2.82
C GLN A 219 24.05 7.38 -3.33
N THR A 220 23.96 7.03 -4.60
CA THR A 220 22.78 6.42 -5.22
C THR A 220 22.67 4.95 -4.84
N ALA A 221 23.74 4.17 -4.96
CA ALA A 221 23.80 2.78 -4.52
C ALA A 221 23.48 2.66 -3.03
N ALA A 222 24.00 3.58 -2.21
CA ALA A 222 23.72 3.58 -0.79
C ALA A 222 22.35 4.20 -0.43
N SER A 223 21.66 4.90 -1.34
CA SER A 223 20.26 5.32 -1.12
C SER A 223 19.24 4.28 -1.55
N LEU A 224 19.61 3.35 -2.44
CA LEU A 224 18.76 2.22 -2.84
C LEU A 224 18.58 1.18 -1.72
N PHE A 225 19.49 1.15 -0.74
CA PHE A 225 19.45 0.21 0.36
C PHE A 225 19.73 0.93 1.70
N PRO A 226 19.03 0.63 2.81
CA PRO A 226 19.22 1.34 4.09
C PRO A 226 20.67 1.29 4.58
N PHE A 227 21.34 2.45 4.67
CA PHE A 227 22.78 2.60 4.96
C PHE A 227 23.34 1.86 6.19
N SER A 228 22.51 1.42 7.14
CA SER A 228 22.98 0.80 8.38
C SER A 228 23.57 -0.61 8.20
N ASP A 229 23.10 -1.35 7.19
CA ASP A 229 23.32 -2.81 7.15
C ASP A 229 23.99 -3.32 5.87
N HIS A 230 24.51 -2.40 5.05
CA HIS A 230 25.18 -2.74 3.79
C HIS A 230 26.65 -2.37 3.84
N GLN A 231 27.44 -3.27 3.28
CA GLN A 231 28.87 -3.10 3.13
C GLN A 231 29.16 -2.88 1.65
N ILE A 232 29.83 -1.78 1.33
CA ILE A 232 30.24 -1.48 -0.04
C ILE A 232 31.75 -1.29 -0.08
N ALA A 233 32.40 -1.87 -1.08
CA ALA A 233 33.79 -1.59 -1.41
C ALA A 233 33.99 -1.44 -2.91
N PHE A 234 34.89 -0.52 -3.26
CA PHE A 234 35.48 -0.46 -4.59
C PHE A 234 36.87 -1.09 -4.52
N LEU A 235 37.08 -2.07 -5.40
CA LEU A 235 38.30 -2.85 -5.44
C LEU A 235 38.93 -2.68 -6.81
N ALA A 236 40.14 -2.17 -6.81
CA ALA A 236 41.01 -2.15 -7.95
C ALA A 236 41.60 -3.55 -8.15
N VAL A 237 41.60 -4.07 -9.37
CA VAL A 237 42.25 -5.37 -9.65
C VAL A 237 43.63 -5.08 -10.22
N ASP A 238 44.67 -5.66 -9.64
CA ASP A 238 46.01 -5.59 -10.23
C ASP A 238 46.18 -6.59 -11.38
N ARG A 239 47.31 -6.54 -12.09
CA ARG A 239 47.59 -7.48 -13.19
C ARG A 239 47.63 -8.95 -12.76
N GLN A 240 47.79 -9.22 -11.47
CA GLN A 240 47.80 -10.57 -10.91
C GLN A 240 46.38 -11.02 -10.49
N GLY A 241 45.35 -10.21 -10.75
CA GLY A 241 43.98 -10.49 -10.34
C GLY A 241 43.72 -10.24 -8.85
N ARG A 242 44.64 -9.57 -8.13
CA ARG A 242 44.50 -9.31 -6.70
C ARG A 242 43.66 -8.05 -6.49
N PRO A 243 42.61 -8.09 -5.66
CA PRO A 243 41.84 -6.91 -5.33
C PRO A 243 42.60 -6.03 -4.33
N LEU A 244 42.77 -4.77 -4.68
CA LEU A 244 43.30 -3.68 -3.90
C LEU A 244 42.13 -2.78 -3.49
N CYS A 245 41.87 -2.70 -2.20
CA CYS A 245 40.82 -1.82 -1.69
C CYS A 245 41.17 -0.35 -1.94
N THR A 246 40.32 0.35 -2.69
CA THR A 246 40.42 1.80 -2.84
C THR A 246 39.45 2.51 -1.89
N TYR A 247 38.29 1.90 -1.65
CA TYR A 247 37.26 2.45 -0.79
C TYR A 247 36.43 1.37 -0.09
N ALA A 248 36.01 1.65 1.14
CA ALA A 248 35.06 0.83 1.88
C ALA A 248 34.15 1.69 2.77
N ARG A 249 32.89 1.29 2.91
CA ARG A 249 31.97 1.77 3.94
C ARG A 249 31.13 0.62 4.52
N PRO A 250 30.71 0.69 5.80
CA PRO A 250 30.84 1.84 6.71
C PRO A 250 32.22 2.00 7.37
N GLU A 251 32.96 0.90 7.54
CA GLU A 251 34.24 0.89 8.26
C GLU A 251 35.41 0.45 7.37
N GLN A 252 36.66 0.78 7.75
CA GLN A 252 37.86 0.33 7.02
C GLN A 252 37.97 -1.21 6.95
N GLY A 253 37.48 -1.93 7.96
CA GLY A 253 37.46 -3.40 7.97
C GLY A 253 36.60 -4.02 6.86
N THR A 254 35.64 -3.25 6.33
CA THR A 254 34.71 -3.70 5.28
C THR A 254 35.43 -4.25 4.06
N CYS A 255 36.56 -3.66 3.68
CA CYS A 255 37.32 -4.14 2.53
C CYS A 255 37.89 -5.54 2.73
N GLN A 256 38.42 -5.85 3.91
CA GLN A 256 38.93 -7.19 4.19
C GLN A 256 37.81 -8.22 4.19
N THR A 257 36.67 -7.86 4.79
CA THR A 257 35.45 -8.68 4.80
C THR A 257 34.95 -8.96 3.39
N LEU A 258 34.83 -7.93 2.53
CA LEU A 258 34.34 -8.08 1.16
C LEU A 258 35.34 -8.79 0.25
N ILE A 259 36.65 -8.59 0.43
CA ILE A 259 37.66 -9.36 -0.29
C ILE A 259 37.62 -10.84 0.12
N ALA A 260 37.45 -11.13 1.40
CA ALA A 260 37.30 -12.51 1.88
C ALA A 260 36.01 -13.16 1.33
N ALA A 261 34.90 -12.41 1.33
CA ALA A 261 33.61 -12.81 0.77
C ALA A 261 33.68 -13.06 -0.75
N LEU A 262 34.38 -12.20 -1.49
CA LEU A 262 34.65 -12.45 -2.92
C LEU A 262 35.43 -13.74 -3.13
N ARG A 263 36.49 -13.97 -2.34
CA ARG A 263 37.31 -15.18 -2.45
C ARG A 263 36.49 -16.45 -2.14
N SER A 264 35.62 -16.42 -1.13
CA SER A 264 34.77 -17.56 -0.80
C SER A 264 33.66 -17.82 -1.82
N SER A 265 33.20 -16.78 -2.52
CA SER A 265 32.14 -16.87 -3.55
C SER A 265 32.67 -17.08 -4.98
N GLY A 266 33.91 -17.56 -5.15
CA GLY A 266 34.46 -17.86 -6.49
C GLY A 266 35.47 -16.84 -7.04
N GLY A 267 35.94 -15.90 -6.22
CA GLY A 267 37.03 -14.98 -6.55
C GLY A 267 36.61 -13.72 -7.30
N VAL A 268 37.61 -12.93 -7.71
CA VAL A 268 37.41 -11.74 -8.55
C VAL A 268 36.92 -12.21 -9.93
N PRO A 269 35.76 -11.72 -10.42
CA PRO A 269 35.30 -12.06 -11.77
C PRO A 269 36.32 -11.59 -12.82
N ALA A 270 36.42 -12.31 -13.93
CA ALA A 270 37.24 -11.85 -15.05
C ALA A 270 36.75 -10.49 -15.53
N LEU A 271 37.67 -9.54 -15.70
CA LEU A 271 37.38 -8.20 -16.21
C LEU A 271 37.11 -8.18 -17.73
N ALA A 272 37.34 -9.30 -18.41
CA ALA A 272 37.35 -9.41 -19.86
C ALA A 272 36.14 -10.20 -20.36
N GLY A 273 35.17 -9.48 -20.92
CA GLY A 273 34.03 -10.08 -21.61
C GLY A 273 33.13 -9.00 -22.22
N GLU A 274 33.29 -8.74 -23.51
CA GLU A 274 32.33 -7.95 -24.28
C GLU A 274 31.00 -8.73 -24.31
N GLY A 275 30.00 -8.27 -23.55
CA GLY A 275 28.66 -8.87 -23.50
C GLY A 275 28.28 -9.63 -22.22
N ASP A 276 29.17 -9.75 -21.23
CA ASP A 276 28.80 -10.35 -19.94
C ASP A 276 27.97 -9.38 -19.08
N PRO A 277 27.06 -9.89 -18.22
CA PRO A 277 26.25 -9.05 -17.36
C PRO A 277 27.15 -8.26 -16.41
N TYR A 278 27.12 -6.93 -16.55
CA TYR A 278 27.87 -5.97 -15.72
C TYR A 278 27.50 -5.98 -14.24
N LEU A 279 26.47 -6.72 -13.86
CA LEU A 279 26.03 -6.94 -12.49
C LEU A 279 25.83 -8.44 -12.27
N MET A 280 26.66 -9.02 -11.41
CA MET A 280 26.59 -10.42 -11.00
C MET A 280 26.04 -10.51 -9.57
N GLU A 281 25.15 -11.47 -9.35
CA GLU A 281 24.65 -11.82 -8.02
C GLU A 281 25.32 -13.12 -7.56
N ARG A 282 25.86 -13.13 -6.34
CA ARG A 282 26.44 -14.32 -5.72
C ARG A 282 25.94 -14.47 -4.29
N ALA A 283 25.27 -15.57 -4.01
CA ALA A 283 24.93 -15.93 -2.64
C ALA A 283 26.22 -16.23 -1.87
N LEU A 284 26.37 -15.62 -0.69
CA LEU A 284 27.41 -16.00 0.26
C LEU A 284 26.85 -17.15 1.10
N ALA A 285 27.31 -18.37 0.83
CA ALA A 285 27.05 -19.47 1.74
C ALA A 285 27.64 -19.10 3.10
N GLY A 286 26.78 -18.97 4.11
CA GLY A 286 27.17 -18.57 5.46
C GLY A 286 28.38 -19.39 5.91
N SER A 287 29.48 -18.72 6.24
CA SER A 287 30.67 -19.38 6.76
C SER A 287 30.25 -20.15 8.00
N THR A 288 30.27 -21.48 7.94
CA THR A 288 29.76 -22.41 8.97
C THR A 288 30.44 -22.27 10.34
N THR A 289 31.40 -21.36 10.49
CA THR A 289 32.23 -21.22 11.68
C THR A 289 31.69 -20.23 12.72
N THR A 290 30.76 -19.34 12.38
CA THR A 290 30.14 -18.40 13.36
C THR A 290 28.68 -18.14 12.98
N SER A 291 27.80 -18.89 13.64
CA SER A 291 26.39 -19.14 13.30
C SER A 291 25.39 -17.96 13.47
N GLU A 292 25.84 -16.71 13.48
CA GLU A 292 24.94 -15.54 13.67
C GLU A 292 24.92 -14.54 12.50
N GLU A 293 25.77 -14.68 11.49
CA GLU A 293 25.66 -13.85 10.30
C GLU A 293 24.69 -14.50 9.32
N GLY A 294 23.48 -13.93 9.23
CA GLY A 294 22.44 -14.33 8.29
C GLY A 294 22.92 -14.38 6.83
N GLU A 295 22.10 -14.98 5.97
CA GLU A 295 22.40 -15.12 4.54
C GLU A 295 22.68 -13.75 3.91
N ARG A 296 23.81 -13.65 3.23
CA ARG A 296 24.28 -12.42 2.58
C ARG A 296 24.33 -12.65 1.09
N THR A 297 23.86 -11.67 0.33
CA THR A 297 23.97 -11.66 -1.12
C THR A 297 25.00 -10.63 -1.54
N LEU A 298 25.96 -11.03 -2.37
CA LEU A 298 26.91 -10.13 -3.01
C LEU A 298 26.39 -9.70 -4.37
N PHE A 299 26.38 -8.39 -4.59
CA PHE A 299 26.23 -7.78 -5.90
C PHE A 299 27.59 -7.27 -6.35
N ILE A 300 28.06 -7.76 -7.49
CA ILE A 300 29.37 -7.43 -8.04
C ILE A 300 29.15 -6.73 -9.37
N SER A 301 29.56 -5.47 -9.45
CA SER A 301 29.58 -4.72 -10.71
C SER A 301 31.00 -4.59 -11.23
N VAL A 302 31.21 -4.79 -12.52
CA VAL A 302 32.55 -4.75 -13.16
C VAL A 302 32.67 -3.52 -14.05
N PHE A 303 33.80 -2.82 -13.96
CA PHE A 303 34.14 -1.64 -14.76
C PHE A 303 35.47 -1.87 -15.49
N PRO A 304 35.43 -2.50 -16.68
CA PRO A 304 36.64 -2.92 -17.41
C PRO A 304 37.57 -1.76 -17.75
N ALA A 305 37.05 -0.60 -18.14
CA ALA A 305 37.87 0.57 -18.51
C ALA A 305 38.75 1.08 -17.35
N LEU A 306 38.43 0.71 -16.10
CA LEU A 306 39.16 1.09 -14.89
C LEU A 306 39.84 -0.09 -14.19
N ASP A 307 39.75 -1.31 -14.74
CA ASP A 307 40.18 -2.56 -14.11
C ASP A 307 39.55 -2.84 -12.73
N TRP A 308 38.27 -2.46 -12.55
CA TRP A 308 37.64 -2.41 -11.23
C TRP A 308 36.41 -3.26 -11.06
N ILE A 309 36.13 -3.51 -9.77
CA ILE A 309 34.88 -4.07 -9.32
C ILE A 309 34.31 -3.25 -8.16
N ALA A 310 33.01 -3.01 -8.19
CA ALA A 310 32.24 -2.59 -7.03
C ALA A 310 31.60 -3.84 -6.41
N VAL A 311 31.76 -4.01 -5.11
CA VAL A 311 31.18 -5.12 -4.35
C VAL A 311 30.24 -4.53 -3.31
N LEU A 312 28.99 -4.97 -3.36
CA LEU A 312 27.97 -4.62 -2.38
C LEU A 312 27.51 -5.92 -1.70
N ALA A 313 27.69 -6.03 -0.39
CA ALA A 313 27.08 -7.09 0.40
C ALA A 313 25.80 -6.57 1.06
N VAL A 314 24.70 -7.29 0.79
CA VAL A 314 23.39 -7.04 1.38
C VAL A 314 23.09 -8.18 2.35
N ASN A 315 22.67 -7.83 3.57
CA ASN A 315 22.14 -8.79 4.53
C ASN A 315 20.64 -8.95 4.28
N ASP A 316 20.20 -10.16 3.94
CA ASP A 316 18.82 -10.44 3.58
C ASP A 316 17.89 -10.26 4.80
N GLU A 317 18.38 -10.53 6.02
CA GLU A 317 17.62 -10.31 7.25
C GLU A 317 17.39 -8.83 7.54
N ALA A 318 18.37 -7.97 7.23
CA ALA A 318 18.25 -6.54 7.43
C ALA A 318 17.16 -5.94 6.52
N LEU A 319 17.11 -6.40 5.27
CA LEU A 319 16.06 -6.01 4.32
C LEU A 319 14.66 -6.39 4.85
N LEU A 320 14.53 -7.60 5.39
CA LEU A 320 13.29 -8.06 6.01
C LEU A 320 12.94 -7.25 7.26
N LYS A 321 13.93 -6.82 8.05
CA LYS A 321 13.74 -5.97 9.24
C LYS A 321 13.24 -4.58 8.87
N THR A 322 13.73 -3.98 7.78
CA THR A 322 13.24 -2.67 7.29
C THR A 322 11.81 -2.76 6.75
N LEU A 323 11.40 -3.92 6.23
CA LEU A 323 10.03 -4.15 5.77
C LEU A 323 9.06 -4.52 6.91
N ASN A 324 9.58 -4.84 8.09
CA ASN A 324 8.79 -5.21 9.24
C ASN A 324 7.86 -4.10 9.77
N PRO A 325 8.27 -2.80 9.85
CA PRO A 325 7.35 -1.72 10.23
C PRO A 325 6.19 -1.58 9.24
N LEU A 326 6.42 -1.79 7.94
CA LEU A 326 5.35 -1.81 6.93
C LEU A 326 4.37 -2.97 7.19
N LYS A 327 4.87 -4.15 7.59
CA LYS A 327 4.02 -5.28 7.99
C LYS A 327 3.23 -5.00 9.28
N SER A 328 3.85 -4.41 10.30
CA SER A 328 3.16 -4.13 11.57
C SER A 328 2.09 -3.05 11.44
N GLU A 329 2.31 -2.03 10.62
CA GLU A 329 1.31 -1.00 10.30
C GLU A 329 0.13 -1.60 9.52
N THR A 330 0.40 -2.47 8.54
CA THR A 330 -0.65 -3.14 7.75
C THR A 330 -1.52 -4.05 8.62
N PHE A 331 -0.93 -4.73 9.61
CA PHE A 331 -1.68 -5.57 10.53
C PHE A 331 -2.72 -4.77 11.34
N TRP A 332 -2.34 -3.60 11.86
CA TRP A 332 -3.29 -2.74 12.59
C TRP A 332 -4.43 -2.24 11.70
N ILE A 333 -4.14 -1.87 10.45
CA ILE A 333 -5.16 -1.46 9.48
C ILE A 333 -6.14 -2.61 9.20
N LEU A 334 -5.65 -3.84 9.01
CA LEU A 334 -6.49 -5.02 8.82
C LEU A 334 -7.33 -5.36 10.07
N VAL A 335 -6.76 -5.23 11.27
CA VAL A 335 -7.50 -5.41 12.53
C VAL A 335 -8.60 -4.35 12.66
N GLN A 336 -8.34 -3.09 12.31
CA GLN A 336 -9.37 -2.05 12.34
C GLN A 336 -10.48 -2.28 11.31
N LEU A 337 -10.13 -2.67 10.08
CA LEU A 337 -11.11 -3.00 9.02
C LEU A 337 -11.98 -4.20 9.38
N SER A 338 -11.38 -5.25 9.96
CA SER A 338 -12.12 -6.42 10.43
C SER A 338 -13.03 -6.08 11.61
N ALA A 339 -12.55 -5.30 12.58
CA ALA A 339 -13.36 -4.82 13.71
C ALA A 339 -14.55 -3.96 13.23
N ALA A 340 -14.32 -3.04 12.29
CA ALA A 340 -15.38 -2.22 11.70
C ALA A 340 -16.43 -3.08 10.96
N SER A 341 -15.99 -4.11 10.26
CA SER A 341 -16.88 -5.05 9.58
C SER A 341 -17.73 -5.86 10.57
N VAL A 342 -17.12 -6.38 11.65
CA VAL A 342 -17.85 -7.06 12.73
C VAL A 342 -18.88 -6.12 13.37
N MET A 343 -18.50 -4.86 13.61
CA MET A 343 -19.38 -3.87 14.21
C MET A 343 -20.60 -3.56 13.31
N LEU A 344 -20.40 -3.39 11.99
CA LEU A 344 -21.48 -3.17 11.04
C LEU A 344 -22.44 -4.36 10.97
N ILE A 345 -21.89 -5.58 10.94
CA ILE A 345 -22.69 -6.80 10.94
C ILE A 345 -23.49 -6.92 12.24
N GLY A 346 -22.85 -6.68 13.40
CA GLY A 346 -23.51 -6.67 14.70
C GLY A 346 -24.64 -5.66 14.77
N LEU A 347 -24.43 -4.45 14.23
CA LEU A 347 -25.45 -3.40 14.17
C LEU A 347 -26.64 -3.81 13.29
N SER A 348 -26.38 -4.43 12.14
CA SER A 348 -27.43 -4.91 11.24
C SER A 348 -28.28 -6.02 11.88
N GLY A 349 -27.64 -6.97 12.56
CA GLY A 349 -28.32 -8.03 13.30
C GLY A 349 -29.16 -7.50 14.46
N PHE A 350 -28.62 -6.52 15.19
CA PHE A 350 -29.34 -5.84 16.28
C PHE A 350 -30.58 -5.11 15.77
N MET A 351 -30.48 -4.38 14.64
CA MET A 351 -31.62 -3.71 14.03
C MET A 351 -32.70 -4.69 13.55
N ALA A 352 -32.30 -5.78 12.88
CA ALA A 352 -33.23 -6.81 12.43
C ALA A 352 -33.97 -7.46 13.61
N TRP A 353 -33.25 -7.77 14.70
CA TRP A 353 -33.84 -8.32 15.92
C TRP A 353 -34.86 -7.35 16.55
N ARG A 354 -34.50 -6.07 16.67
CA ARG A 354 -35.37 -5.04 17.25
C ARG A 354 -36.68 -4.87 16.45
N ILE A 355 -36.59 -4.86 15.12
CA ILE A 355 -37.76 -4.75 14.23
C ILE A 355 -38.62 -6.02 14.35
N GLY A 356 -38.01 -7.20 14.34
CA GLY A 356 -38.72 -8.47 14.47
C GLY A 356 -39.51 -8.59 15.76
N GLU A 357 -38.95 -8.14 16.89
CA GLU A 357 -39.63 -8.16 18.18
C GLU A 357 -40.84 -7.20 18.22
N GLY A 358 -40.69 -6.02 17.62
CA GLY A 358 -41.78 -5.05 17.49
C GLY A 358 -42.97 -5.58 16.68
N ILE A 359 -42.68 -6.20 15.53
CA ILE A 359 -43.72 -6.78 14.66
C ILE A 359 -44.40 -7.96 15.34
N ARG A 360 -43.64 -8.86 16.00
CA ARG A 360 -44.23 -10.01 16.72
C ARG A 360 -45.17 -9.56 17.83
N ARG A 361 -44.82 -8.52 18.59
CA ARG A 361 -45.69 -8.00 19.66
C ARG A 361 -47.01 -7.48 19.10
N GLN A 362 -46.95 -6.65 18.05
CA GLN A 362 -48.14 -6.06 17.45
C GLN A 362 -49.04 -7.10 16.76
N LEU A 363 -48.44 -8.11 16.10
CA LEU A 363 -49.21 -9.22 15.54
C LEU A 363 -49.91 -10.06 16.63
N ARG A 364 -49.32 -10.17 17.82
CA ARG A 364 -49.92 -10.88 18.95
C ARG A 364 -51.12 -10.11 19.53
N GLU A 365 -50.99 -8.80 19.71
CA GLU A 365 -52.09 -7.92 20.12
C GLU A 365 -53.26 -7.96 19.12
N LEU A 366 -52.95 -7.95 17.81
CA LEU A 366 -53.95 -8.10 16.75
C LEU A 366 -54.65 -9.47 16.78
N ALA A 367 -53.88 -10.54 16.98
CA ALA A 367 -54.43 -11.90 17.07
C ALA A 367 -55.36 -12.06 18.30
N GLU A 368 -54.97 -11.47 19.44
CA GLU A 368 -55.78 -11.48 20.66
C GLU A 368 -57.09 -10.69 20.49
N ALA A 369 -57.04 -9.51 19.87
CA ALA A 369 -58.24 -8.72 19.60
C ALA A 369 -59.19 -9.39 18.58
N ALA A 370 -58.64 -10.04 17.56
CA ALA A 370 -59.43 -10.83 16.63
C ALA A 370 -60.10 -12.03 17.33
N ALA A 371 -59.41 -12.67 18.27
CA ALA A 371 -59.99 -13.74 19.08
C ALA A 371 -61.11 -13.23 20.01
N ALA A 372 -60.96 -12.06 20.63
CA ALA A 372 -61.99 -11.47 21.49
C ALA A 372 -63.29 -11.14 20.70
N ILE A 373 -63.15 -10.59 19.48
CA ILE A 373 -64.28 -10.33 18.58
C ILE A 373 -64.98 -11.64 18.19
N ALA A 374 -64.22 -12.71 17.92
CA ALA A 374 -64.79 -14.01 17.56
C ALA A 374 -65.62 -14.65 18.69
N VAL A 375 -65.31 -14.35 19.95
CA VAL A 375 -66.04 -14.85 21.14
C VAL A 375 -67.25 -13.96 21.50
N GLY A 376 -67.46 -12.85 20.80
CA GLY A 376 -68.64 -12.00 20.95
C GLY A 376 -68.49 -10.89 22.00
N GLU A 377 -67.28 -10.63 22.50
CA GLU A 377 -67.00 -9.48 23.35
C GLU A 377 -67.00 -8.20 22.49
N ARG A 378 -68.12 -7.47 22.51
CA ARG A 378 -68.31 -6.31 21.63
C ARG A 378 -67.59 -5.06 22.13
N ARG A 379 -66.98 -4.36 21.16
CA ARG A 379 -66.49 -2.96 21.19
C ARG A 379 -65.12 -2.74 21.83
N GLN A 380 -64.08 -3.38 21.30
CA GLN A 380 -62.73 -2.85 21.45
C GLN A 380 -62.20 -2.39 20.08
N ALA A 381 -62.15 -1.07 19.89
CA ALA A 381 -61.46 -0.49 18.76
C ALA A 381 -59.95 -0.53 19.05
N LEU A 382 -59.20 -1.13 18.13
CA LEU A 382 -57.75 -1.17 18.25
C LEU A 382 -57.19 0.23 17.96
N LEU A 383 -56.56 0.83 18.97
CA LEU A 383 -55.89 2.13 18.85
C LEU A 383 -54.44 1.90 18.40
N TYR A 384 -54.18 2.09 17.11
CA TYR A 384 -52.85 2.08 16.53
C TYR A 384 -52.57 3.43 15.86
N SER A 385 -51.53 4.13 16.31
CA SER A 385 -51.20 5.49 15.87
C SER A 385 -50.19 5.55 14.71
N GLY A 386 -49.71 4.41 14.21
CA GLY A 386 -48.76 4.35 13.10
C GLY A 386 -49.43 4.50 11.74
N ASN A 387 -48.83 5.27 10.83
CA ASN A 387 -49.28 5.48 9.44
C ASN A 387 -48.63 4.49 8.43
N ASP A 388 -48.22 3.31 8.90
CA ASP A 388 -47.55 2.29 8.09
C ASP A 388 -48.54 1.24 7.53
N ALA A 389 -48.00 0.19 6.92
CA ALA A 389 -48.82 -0.91 6.38
C ALA A 389 -49.70 -1.56 7.47
N LEU A 390 -49.22 -1.59 8.72
CA LEU A 390 -49.97 -2.15 9.83
C LEU A 390 -51.08 -1.21 10.28
N GLY A 391 -50.85 0.10 10.29
CA GLY A 391 -51.90 1.09 10.55
C GLY A 391 -53.05 1.02 9.56
N ARG A 392 -52.75 0.85 8.25
CA ARG A 392 -53.77 0.63 7.24
C ARG A 392 -54.55 -0.68 7.46
N PHE A 393 -53.87 -1.73 7.93
CA PHE A 393 -54.51 -2.99 8.28
C PHE A 393 -55.43 -2.83 9.51
N VAL A 394 -54.97 -2.19 10.58
CA VAL A 394 -55.78 -1.89 11.78
C VAL A 394 -57.01 -1.08 11.41
N GLN A 395 -56.88 -0.08 10.54
CA GLN A 395 -57.99 0.73 10.08
C GLN A 395 -59.01 -0.08 9.27
N ALA A 396 -58.54 -0.95 8.37
CA ALA A 396 -59.41 -1.86 7.61
C ALA A 396 -60.12 -2.86 8.54
N PHE A 397 -59.41 -3.39 9.55
CA PHE A 397 -59.95 -4.29 10.56
C PHE A 397 -61.03 -3.61 11.41
N ASN A 398 -60.78 -2.41 11.93
CA ASN A 398 -61.75 -1.64 12.71
C ASN A 398 -63.01 -1.31 11.89
N ARG A 399 -62.85 -0.96 10.61
CA ARG A 399 -63.99 -0.74 9.70
C ARG A 399 -64.81 -2.02 9.50
N MET A 400 -64.15 -3.16 9.38
CA MET A 400 -64.83 -4.47 9.27
C MET A 400 -65.58 -4.81 10.56
N ALA A 401 -64.93 -4.65 11.72
CA ALA A 401 -65.55 -4.90 13.03
C ALA A 401 -66.77 -3.98 13.26
N GLY A 402 -66.69 -2.71 12.87
CA GLY A 402 -67.81 -1.76 12.92
C GLY A 402 -68.98 -2.19 12.03
N ALA A 403 -68.72 -2.54 10.77
CA ALA A 403 -69.75 -2.99 9.84
C ALA A 403 -70.45 -4.29 10.30
N VAL A 404 -69.71 -5.21 10.94
CA VAL A 404 -70.30 -6.42 11.56
C VAL A 404 -71.21 -6.04 12.72
N ALA A 405 -70.76 -5.15 13.61
CA ALA A 405 -71.58 -4.69 14.74
C ALA A 405 -72.87 -4.00 14.27
N GLU A 406 -72.80 -3.13 13.25
CA GLU A 406 -73.96 -2.48 12.66
C GLU A 406 -74.95 -3.48 12.04
N ARG A 407 -74.45 -4.50 11.31
CA ARG A 407 -75.30 -5.56 10.76
C ARG A 407 -75.99 -6.36 11.86
N GLU A 408 -75.30 -6.71 12.93
CA GLU A 408 -75.89 -7.41 14.07
C GLU A 408 -76.94 -6.55 14.79
N GLU A 409 -76.71 -5.25 14.94
CA GLU A 409 -77.66 -4.31 15.55
C GLU A 409 -78.91 -4.14 14.68
N ALA A 410 -78.73 -4.01 13.36
CA ALA A 410 -79.82 -3.94 12.39
C ALA A 410 -80.65 -5.24 12.38
N LEU A 411 -80.00 -6.40 12.40
CA LEU A 411 -80.67 -7.70 12.51
C LEU A 411 -81.47 -7.80 13.81
N ARG A 412 -80.90 -7.39 14.95
CA ARG A 412 -81.62 -7.36 16.23
C ARG A 412 -82.81 -6.40 16.23
N SER A 413 -82.66 -5.25 15.57
CA SER A 413 -83.76 -4.30 15.42
C SER A 413 -84.86 -4.87 14.53
N GLN A 414 -84.51 -5.52 13.42
CA GLN A 414 -85.49 -6.17 12.54
C GLN A 414 -86.24 -7.29 13.26
N ILE A 415 -85.54 -8.10 14.06
CA ILE A 415 -86.18 -9.12 14.91
C ILE A 415 -87.17 -8.46 15.87
N ARG A 416 -86.77 -7.37 16.56
CA ARG A 416 -87.68 -6.62 17.44
C ARG A 416 -88.89 -6.04 16.69
N THR A 417 -88.69 -5.51 15.49
CA THR A 417 -89.79 -4.96 14.68
C THR A 417 -90.73 -6.07 14.16
N LEU A 418 -90.19 -7.23 13.81
CA LEU A 418 -90.98 -8.40 13.42
C LEU A 418 -91.83 -8.92 14.59
N GLU A 419 -91.26 -9.00 15.81
CA GLU A 419 -92.01 -9.34 17.02
C GLU A 419 -93.17 -8.36 17.27
N ILE A 420 -92.94 -7.05 17.09
CA ILE A 420 -93.98 -6.02 17.27
C ILE A 420 -95.09 -6.15 16.21
N ASN A 421 -94.74 -6.40 14.94
CA ASN A 421 -95.71 -6.52 13.85
C ASN A 421 -96.57 -7.80 13.93
N ILE A 422 -95.98 -8.92 14.38
CA ILE A 422 -96.74 -10.16 14.64
C ILE A 422 -97.80 -9.91 15.71
N ASN A 423 -97.43 -9.22 16.78
CA ASN A 423 -98.35 -8.87 17.86
C ASN A 423 -99.51 -7.99 17.36
N GLN A 424 -99.27 -7.09 16.40
CA GLN A 424 -100.33 -6.28 15.78
C GLN A 424 -101.22 -7.05 14.80
N GLN A 425 -100.70 -8.04 14.07
CA GLN A 425 -101.51 -8.88 13.19
C GLN A 425 -102.41 -9.82 13.98
N GLU A 426 -101.94 -10.36 15.11
CA GLU A 426 -102.74 -11.17 16.02
C GLU A 426 -103.90 -10.35 16.63
N LEU A 427 -103.63 -9.10 17.01
CA LEU A 427 -104.65 -8.13 17.44
C LEU A 427 -105.69 -7.81 16.34
N ARG A 428 -105.29 -7.63 15.08
CA ARG A 428 -106.23 -7.38 13.97
C ARG A 428 -107.04 -8.61 13.55
N GLY A 429 -106.46 -9.81 13.68
CA GLY A 429 -107.16 -11.07 13.50
C GLY A 429 -108.31 -11.25 14.50
N GLN A 430 -108.05 -10.94 15.77
CA GLN A 430 -109.07 -10.99 16.83
C GLN A 430 -110.21 -9.97 16.63
N VAL A 431 -109.90 -8.77 16.13
CA VAL A 431 -110.95 -7.76 15.86
C VAL A 431 -111.83 -8.16 14.67
N CYS A 432 -111.28 -8.81 13.64
CA CYS A 432 -112.07 -9.29 12.51
C CYS A 432 -112.95 -10.51 12.85
N SER A 433 -112.57 -11.35 13.81
CA SER A 433 -113.43 -12.45 14.29
C SER A 433 -114.60 -11.99 15.16
N ILE A 434 -114.49 -10.81 15.81
CA ILE A 434 -115.59 -10.24 16.62
C ILE A 434 -116.64 -9.56 15.73
N VAL A 435 -116.25 -9.01 14.58
CA VAL A 435 -117.15 -8.28 13.68
C VAL A 435 -117.92 -9.18 12.69
N LYS A 436 -117.49 -10.43 12.48
CA LYS A 436 -118.14 -11.41 11.59
C LYS A 436 -118.97 -12.48 12.32
N ASP A 437 -119.21 -12.31 13.61
CA ASP A 437 -120.05 -13.22 14.39
C ASP A 437 -121.54 -12.98 14.03
N PRO A 438 -122.28 -14.00 13.53
CA PRO A 438 -123.71 -13.86 13.17
C PRO A 438 -124.62 -13.42 14.33
N SER A 439 -124.13 -13.47 15.57
CA SER A 439 -124.83 -12.92 16.74
C SER A 439 -124.94 -11.39 16.73
N PHE A 440 -124.05 -10.67 16.05
CA PHE A 440 -124.08 -9.20 15.97
C PHE A 440 -125.21 -8.69 15.05
N ASP A 441 -125.44 -9.36 13.92
CA ASP A 441 -126.57 -9.07 13.04
C ASP A 441 -127.90 -9.30 13.79
N ALA A 442 -128.02 -10.42 14.51
CA ALA A 442 -129.19 -10.74 15.32
C ALA A 442 -129.45 -9.73 16.45
N LEU A 443 -128.41 -9.21 17.10
CA LEU A 443 -128.54 -8.17 18.13
C LEU A 443 -128.92 -6.80 17.56
N SER A 444 -128.37 -6.43 16.40
CA SER A 444 -128.71 -5.17 15.73
C SER A 444 -130.17 -5.14 15.25
N GLU A 445 -130.67 -6.28 14.77
CA GLU A 445 -132.06 -6.47 14.37
C GLU A 445 -133.02 -6.47 15.58
N ARG A 446 -132.57 -7.05 16.70
CA ARG A 446 -133.28 -7.02 18.00
C ARG A 446 -133.34 -5.62 18.62
N ALA A 447 -132.28 -4.81 18.44
CA ALA A 447 -132.26 -3.42 18.89
C ALA A 447 -133.22 -2.54 18.07
N ARG A 448 -133.31 -2.75 16.75
CA ARG A 448 -134.28 -2.04 15.89
C ARG A 448 -135.72 -2.39 16.24
N THR A 449 -136.03 -3.66 16.49
CA THR A 449 -137.37 -4.09 16.92
C THR A 449 -137.76 -3.57 18.30
N MET A 450 -136.82 -3.43 19.25
CA MET A 450 -137.10 -2.79 20.54
C MET A 450 -137.42 -1.29 20.41
N ARG A 451 -136.71 -0.55 19.56
CA ARG A 451 -136.99 0.89 19.32
C ARG A 451 -138.37 1.10 18.68
N ALA A 452 -138.73 0.26 17.72
CA ALA A 452 -140.05 0.28 17.08
C ALA A 452 -141.20 -0.03 18.07
N ARG A 453 -140.96 -0.87 19.08
CA ARG A 453 -141.95 -1.12 20.15
C ARG A 453 -142.09 0.05 21.12
N ARG A 454 -141.01 0.77 21.43
CA ARG A 454 -141.05 1.92 22.36
C ARG A 454 -141.87 3.10 21.83
N GLN A 455 -141.81 3.36 20.52
CA GLN A 455 -142.63 4.43 19.91
C GLN A 455 -144.12 4.07 19.81
N LYS A 456 -144.48 2.79 19.88
CA LYS A 456 -145.89 2.33 19.76
C LYS A 456 -146.64 2.27 21.11
N TRP A 457 -145.94 2.47 22.23
CA TRP A 457 -146.49 2.39 23.60
C TRP A 457 -146.67 3.75 24.30
N GLN A 458 -146.42 4.86 23.60
CA GLN A 458 -146.78 6.20 24.09
C GLN A 458 -147.92 6.76 23.23
N GLY A 459 -149.13 6.35 23.61
CA GLY A 459 -150.38 7.07 23.30
C GLY A 459 -150.55 8.32 24.18
N PRO A 460 -151.57 9.16 23.88
CA PRO A 460 -151.62 10.59 24.23
C PRO A 460 -152.22 10.92 25.61
N ASP A 461 -151.61 11.91 26.30
CA ASP A 461 -152.07 12.94 27.29
C ASP A 461 -152.98 12.53 28.50
N PRO A 462 -152.99 13.22 29.69
CA PRO A 462 -153.00 14.70 29.84
C PRO A 462 -152.37 15.33 31.14
N GLU A 463 -152.18 16.66 31.08
CA GLU A 463 -152.52 17.69 32.10
C GLU A 463 -151.98 17.62 33.56
N ALA A 464 -151.16 18.62 33.94
CA ALA A 464 -151.09 19.22 35.28
C ALA A 464 -150.27 20.54 35.30
N ASP A 465 -150.95 21.63 34.92
CA ASP A 465 -151.09 22.95 35.59
C ASP A 465 -149.93 23.76 36.25
N PRO A 466 -150.11 25.10 36.40
CA PRO A 466 -149.08 26.15 36.53
C PRO A 466 -148.86 26.50 38.03
N PRO A 467 -148.23 27.61 38.48
CA PRO A 467 -148.49 29.02 38.12
C PRO A 467 -147.24 29.93 38.01
N SER A 468 -147.49 31.13 37.46
CA SER A 468 -146.88 32.44 37.78
C SER A 468 -145.35 32.60 37.73
#